data_AF-A0A645HJR6-F1
#
_entry.id   AF-A0A645HJR6-F1
#
_cell.length_a   1.000
_cell.length_b   1.000
_cell.length_c   1.000
_cell.angle_alpha   90.00
_cell.angle_beta   90.00
_cell.angle_gamma   90.00
#
_symmetry.space_group_name_H-M   'P 1'
#
loop_
_entity.id
_entity.type
_entity.pdbx_description
1 polymer ?
#
loop_
_entity_poly.entity_id
_entity_poly.type
_entity_poly.pdbx_seq_one_letter_code
_entity_poly.pdbx_strand_id
1 'polypeptide(L)' 'MVQRAEIRRKTVIEYDSESRQAQEYRSLAKAIDENTLFTIPKPMTQERLEEILLEYGLMDSVQDDYRI' A
#
# COMPACT_ATOMS: atom_id res chain seq x y z
N MET A 1 -5.28 5.06 -13.43
CA MET A 1 -4.06 5.27 -14.25
C MET A 1 -3.25 3.99 -14.34
N VAL A 2 -3.04 3.30 -13.22
CA VAL A 2 -2.38 1.99 -13.13
C VAL A 2 -2.97 0.97 -14.10
N GLN A 3 -4.29 0.71 -14.05
CA GLN A 3 -4.92 -0.28 -14.93
C GLN A 3 -4.74 0.03 -16.42
N ARG A 4 -4.69 1.32 -16.79
CA ARG A 4 -4.46 1.74 -18.19
C ARG A 4 -3.03 1.46 -18.65
N ALA A 5 -2.05 1.63 -17.77
CA ALA A 5 -0.66 1.28 -18.05
C ALA A 5 -0.48 -0.25 -18.14
N GLU A 6 -1.09 -1.00 -17.23
CA GLU A 6 -1.05 -2.47 -17.19
C GLU A 6 -1.62 -3.12 -18.46
N ILE A 7 -2.78 -2.64 -18.95
CA ILE A 7 -3.38 -3.12 -20.21
C ILE A 7 -2.43 -2.92 -21.40
N ARG A 8 -1.60 -1.87 -21.37
CA ARG A 8 -0.59 -1.61 -22.40
C ARG A 8 0.74 -2.30 -22.15
N ARG A 9 0.84 -3.16 -21.12
CA ARG A 9 2.07 -3.85 -20.68
C ARG A 9 3.24 -2.90 -20.42
N LYS A 10 2.92 -1.71 -19.91
CA LYS A 10 3.90 -0.67 -19.54
C LYS A 10 3.81 -0.39 -18.05
N THR A 11 4.93 0.04 -17.46
CA THR A 11 4.90 0.64 -16.13
C THR A 11 4.18 1.99 -16.19
N VAL A 12 3.64 2.47 -15.06
CA VAL A 12 3.00 3.80 -15.02
C VAL A 12 3.98 4.91 -15.37
N ILE A 13 5.26 4.77 -14.97
CA ILE A 13 6.32 5.74 -15.28
C ILE A 13 6.60 5.79 -16.79
N GLU A 14 6.63 4.64 -17.47
CA GLU A 14 6.85 4.56 -18.91
C GLU A 14 5.61 4.97 -19.73
N TYR A 15 4.42 4.70 -19.19
CA TYR A 15 3.16 5.02 -19.84
C TYR A 15 2.81 6.51 -19.75
N ASP A 16 2.99 7.12 -18.58
CA ASP A 16 2.68 8.52 -18.30
C ASP A 16 3.56 9.03 -17.14
N SER A 17 4.73 9.56 -17.51
CA SER A 17 5.80 9.98 -16.58
C SER A 17 5.44 11.17 -15.70
N GLU A 18 4.48 12.00 -16.13
CA GLU A 18 4.05 13.21 -15.43
C GLU A 18 2.81 12.95 -14.56
N SER A 19 2.25 11.74 -14.60
CA SER A 19 1.11 11.39 -13.76
C SER A 19 1.45 11.46 -12.27
N ARG A 20 0.48 11.90 -11.47
CA ARG A 20 0.61 11.88 -10.00
C ARG A 20 1.03 10.50 -9.48
N GLN A 21 0.46 9.44 -10.05
CA GLN A 21 0.79 8.07 -9.68
C GLN A 21 2.25 7.69 -10.01
N ALA A 22 2.80 8.14 -11.13
CA ALA A 22 4.22 7.96 -11.44
C ALA A 22 5.10 8.65 -10.38
N GLN A 23 4.70 9.84 -9.93
CA GLN A 23 5.41 10.54 -8.87
C GLN A 23 5.34 9.80 -7.52
N GLU A 24 4.21 9.21 -7.15
CA GLU A 24 4.12 8.35 -5.94
C GLU A 24 5.12 7.18 -5.99
N TYR A 25 5.27 6.53 -7.16
CA TYR A 25 6.25 5.46 -7.32
C TYR A 25 7.70 5.94 -7.22
N ARG A 26 8.02 7.14 -7.74
CA ARG A 26 9.36 7.73 -7.58
C ARG A 26 9.64 8.09 -6.12
N SER A 27 8.65 8.63 -5.42
CA SER A 27 8.75 8.94 -3.99
C SER A 27 8.95 7.67 -3.16
N LEU A 28 8.22 6.60 -3.45
CA LEU A 28 8.41 5.29 -2.83
C LEU A 28 9.81 4.73 -3.12
N ALA A 29 10.26 4.79 -4.37
CA ALA A 29 11.59 4.33 -4.76
C ALA A 29 12.69 5.07 -3.99
N LYS A 30 12.56 6.39 -3.83
CA LYS A 30 13.47 7.20 -3.02
C LYS A 30 13.44 6.80 -1.54
N ALA A 31 12.25 6.61 -0.97
CA ALA A 31 12.12 6.19 0.44
C ALA A 31 12.76 4.82 0.71
N ILE A 32 12.73 3.91 -0.27
CA ILE A 32 13.41 2.61 -0.19
C ILE A 32 14.92 2.77 -0.29
N ASP A 33 15.40 3.55 -1.27
CA ASP A 33 16.83 3.79 -1.50
C ASP A 33 17.51 4.47 -0.29
N GLU A 34 16.81 5.42 0.33
CA GLU A 34 17.27 6.15 1.51
C GLU A 34 16.94 5.45 2.84
N ASN A 35 16.28 4.28 2.82
CA ASN A 35 15.90 3.60 4.06
C ASN A 35 17.12 3.07 4.81
N THR A 36 17.30 3.52 6.04
CA THR A 36 18.35 3.03 6.95
C THR A 36 17.82 2.15 8.08
N LEU A 37 16.50 1.97 8.18
CA LEU A 37 15.87 1.23 9.27
C LEU A 37 15.72 -0.26 8.92
N PHE A 38 16.77 -1.04 9.21
CA PHE A 38 16.78 -2.49 9.05
C PHE A 38 16.70 -3.16 10.43
N THR A 39 15.56 -3.77 10.74
CA THR A 39 15.30 -4.36 12.06
C THR A 39 14.73 -5.77 11.94
N ILE A 40 14.85 -6.56 13.01
CA ILE A 40 14.17 -7.85 13.13
C ILE A 40 12.74 -7.57 13.60
N PRO A 41 11.69 -7.92 12.81
CA PRO A 41 10.32 -7.64 13.19
C PRO A 41 9.93 -8.45 14.43
N LYS A 42 9.12 -7.83 15.30
CA LYS A 42 8.49 -8.50 16.44
C LYS A 42 7.05 -8.85 16.07
N PRO A 43 6.70 -10.14 15.92
CA PRO A 43 5.31 -10.52 15.67
C PRO A 43 4.39 -9.96 16.74
N MET A 44 3.24 -9.43 16.32
CA MET A 44 2.17 -9.02 17.24
C MET A 44 1.23 -10.18 17.54
N THR A 45 0.49 -10.10 18.65
CA THR A 45 -0.57 -11.07 18.97
C THR A 45 -1.83 -10.78 18.14
N GLN A 46 -2.74 -11.75 18.07
CA GLN A 46 -4.01 -11.57 17.37
C GLN A 46 -4.87 -10.48 18.04
N GLU A 47 -4.92 -10.46 19.37
CA GLU A 47 -5.66 -9.46 20.14
C GLU A 47 -5.16 -8.06 19.82
N ARG A 48 -3.83 -7.89 19.70
CA ARG A 48 -3.24 -6.61 19.33
C ARG A 48 -3.60 -6.16 17.91
N LEU A 49 -3.73 -7.10 16.98
CA LEU A 49 -4.18 -6.79 15.62
C LEU A 49 -5.65 -6.35 15.62
N GLU A 50 -6.52 -7.05 16.37
CA GLU A 50 -7.95 -6.71 16.49
C GLU A 50 -8.15 -5.32 17.12
N GLU A 51 -7.37 -4.97 18.15
CA GLU A 51 -7.35 -3.62 18.73
C GLU A 51 -7.04 -2.55 17.69
N ILE A 52 -6.01 -2.75 16.86
CA ILE A 52 -5.63 -1.80 15.79
C ILE A 52 -6.77 -1.67 14.76
N LEU A 53 -7.39 -2.77 14.36
CA LEU A 53 -8.49 -2.73 13.39
C LEU A 53 -9.70 -1.95 13.92
N LEU A 54 -10.01 -2.05 15.23
CA LEU A 54 -11.04 -1.25 15.88
C LEU A 54 -10.63 0.22 16.00
N GLU A 55 -9.40 0.50 16.44
CA GLU A 55 -8.87 1.85 16.65
C GLU A 55 -8.91 2.70 15.37
N TYR A 56 -8.55 2.11 14.23
CA TYR A 56 -8.51 2.80 12.94
C TYR A 56 -9.80 2.65 12.13
N GLY A 57 -10.88 2.11 12.73
CA GLY A 57 -12.21 2.01 12.10
C GLY A 57 -12.29 1.03 10.93
N LEU A 58 -11.33 0.10 10.81
CA LEU A 58 -11.30 -0.89 9.73
C LEU A 58 -12.33 -2.00 9.95
N MET A 59 -12.73 -2.29 11.19
CA MET A 59 -13.76 -3.31 11.46
C MET A 59 -15.18 -2.90 11.01
N ASP A 60 -15.52 -1.60 11.05
CA ASP A 60 -16.82 -1.12 10.57
C ASP A 60 -16.95 -1.31 9.05
N SER A 61 -15.85 -1.14 8.31
CA SER A 61 -15.80 -1.42 6.86
C SER A 61 -15.77 -2.91 6.51
N VAL A 62 -15.39 -3.78 7.45
CA VAL A 62 -15.27 -5.23 7.23
C VAL A 62 -16.62 -5.95 7.38
N GLN A 63 -17.59 -5.38 8.11
CA GLN A 63 -18.96 -5.93 8.15
C GLN A 63 -19.64 -6.01 6.77
N ASP A 64 -19.29 -5.12 5.84
CA ASP A 64 -19.87 -5.11 4.48
C ASP A 64 -19.28 -6.20 3.56
N ASP A 65 -18.05 -6.68 3.84
CA ASP A 65 -17.33 -7.68 3.02
C ASP A 65 -17.54 -9.13 3.49
N TYR A 66 -18.03 -9.36 4.72
CA TYR A 66 -18.43 -10.70 5.22
C TYR A 66 -19.85 -11.10 4.82
N ARG A 67 -20.23 -10.84 3.56
CA ARG A 67 -21.39 -11.49 2.93
C ARG A 67 -20.93 -12.85 2.39
N ILE A 68 -20.92 -13.86 3.26
CA ILE A 68 -20.97 -15.27 2.84
C ILE A 68 -22.42 -15.60 2.51
#